data_AF-A0A8J5NDW5-F1
#
_entry.id   AF-A0A8J5NDW5-F1
#
_cell.length_a   1.000
_cell.length_b   1.000
_cell.length_c   1.000
_cell.angle_alpha   90.00
_cell.angle_beta   90.00
_cell.angle_gamma   90.00
#
_symmetry.space_group_name_H-M   'P 1'
#
loop_
_entity.id
_entity.type
_entity.pdbx_description
1 polymer ?
#
loop_
_entity_poly.entity_id
_entity_poly.type
_entity_poly.pdbx_seq_one_letter_code
_entity_poly.pdbx_strand_id
1 'polypeptide(L)'
;MWVIRKSGSIPVCDVTGASLTSAPCCLLRDVQSVAFMAPSVTPWYPSLTPGGTAVNPSLRLYLYNSHTLLDYTQFHLNLTKANNQDITGVDNTSVEDTGLGKPKWEVYYQAREAYGLGSLNNINMTNLFKELMTNDSLFQKYYVRNSAGHTDGICESECKRTQTCAMMSVKVKDLNQCMGTGHYNTGLHSPSPNSSPLVITIMGLCMSITTMLAVALAFMLVVISVRRNRMLRTERSLPVVDLTWGRRQQNYKQLP
;
A
#
# COMPACT_ATOMS: atom_id res chain seq x y z
N MET A 1 1.37 2.79 -14.69
CA MET A 1 1.18 4.05 -13.95
C MET A 1 2.27 5.07 -14.28
N TRP A 2 1.98 6.37 -14.11
CA TRP A 2 2.99 7.44 -14.04
C TRP A 2 2.54 8.49 -13.02
N VAL A 3 3.48 9.31 -12.54
CA VAL A 3 3.24 10.38 -11.56
C VAL A 3 3.78 11.70 -12.10
N ILE A 4 3.04 12.77 -11.89
CA ILE A 4 3.34 14.12 -12.33
C ILE A 4 3.89 14.92 -11.16
N ARG A 5 5.08 15.51 -11.32
CA ARG A 5 5.66 16.46 -10.37
C ARG A 5 5.32 17.89 -10.78
N LYS A 6 4.83 18.68 -9.83
CA LYS A 6 4.52 20.11 -10.00
C LYS A 6 5.61 21.00 -9.37
N SER A 7 5.76 22.23 -9.89
CA SER A 7 6.54 23.30 -9.26
C SER A 7 5.77 23.84 -8.05
N GLY A 8 6.26 23.61 -6.83
CA GLY A 8 5.67 24.20 -5.62
C GLY A 8 4.66 23.32 -4.86
N SER A 9 4.02 23.91 -3.85
CA SER A 9 2.92 23.33 -3.07
C SER A 9 1.58 23.72 -3.69
N ILE A 10 0.62 22.80 -3.70
CA ILE A 10 -0.75 23.07 -4.14
C ILE A 10 -1.28 24.30 -3.39
N PRO A 11 -1.76 25.36 -4.08
CA PRO A 11 -2.53 26.39 -3.40
C PRO A 11 -3.80 25.74 -2.83
N VAL A 12 -4.06 26.01 -1.55
CA VAL A 12 -5.25 25.55 -0.85
C VAL A 12 -6.47 25.94 -1.68
N CYS A 13 -7.20 24.97 -2.21
CA CYS A 13 -8.52 25.24 -2.76
C CYS A 13 -9.40 25.65 -1.59
N ASP A 14 -9.76 26.92 -1.55
CA ASP A 14 -10.72 27.43 -0.57
C ASP A 14 -12.09 26.81 -0.88
N VAL A 15 -12.59 25.98 0.04
CA VAL A 15 -13.83 25.21 -0.13
C VAL A 15 -15.07 26.02 0.27
N THR A 16 -14.93 27.31 0.57
CA THR A 16 -16.06 28.15 0.93
C THR A 16 -16.65 28.85 -0.29
N GLY A 17 -17.61 28.19 -0.94
CA GLY A 17 -18.62 28.90 -1.73
C GLY A 17 -18.90 28.35 -3.14
N ALA A 18 -20.05 27.69 -3.25
CA ALA A 18 -20.95 27.67 -4.40
C ALA A 18 -20.56 26.90 -5.69
N SER A 19 -21.47 25.98 -6.04
CA SER A 19 -21.75 25.39 -7.35
C SER A 19 -20.87 24.23 -7.83
N LEU A 20 -21.53 23.07 -7.93
CA LEU A 20 -21.10 21.81 -8.57
C LEU A 20 -20.83 21.89 -10.09
N THR A 21 -20.59 23.09 -10.62
CA THR A 21 -20.35 23.34 -12.06
C THR A 21 -19.03 24.05 -12.34
N SER A 22 -18.23 24.34 -11.31
CA SER A 22 -16.84 24.76 -11.50
C SER A 22 -15.95 23.64 -10.99
N ALA A 23 -15.04 23.14 -11.84
CA ALA A 23 -13.91 22.34 -11.39
C ALA A 23 -12.79 23.31 -11.02
N PRO A 24 -12.40 23.46 -9.74
CA PRO A 24 -11.31 24.37 -9.43
C PRO A 24 -10.40 23.72 -8.40
N CYS A 25 -9.54 22.79 -8.82
CA CYS A 25 -8.39 22.44 -8.00
C CYS A 25 -7.19 22.04 -8.85
N CYS A 26 -6.15 22.84 -8.75
CA CYS A 26 -4.81 22.67 -9.34
C CYS A 26 -4.74 22.88 -10.86
N LEU A 27 -4.53 24.12 -11.26
CA LEU A 27 -3.94 24.43 -12.56
C LEU A 27 -2.71 23.54 -12.79
N LEU A 28 -2.77 22.68 -13.80
CA LEU A 28 -1.64 21.90 -14.34
C LEU A 28 -0.61 22.80 -15.05
N ARG A 29 -0.51 24.07 -14.67
CA ARG A 29 0.34 25.07 -15.34
C ARG A 29 1.83 24.89 -15.04
N ASP A 30 2.20 24.13 -14.01
CA ASP A 30 3.59 23.99 -13.60
C ASP A 30 4.08 22.54 -13.48
N VAL A 31 3.75 21.67 -14.44
CA VAL A 31 4.33 20.31 -14.48
C VAL A 31 5.82 20.40 -14.84
N GLN A 32 6.68 20.05 -13.89
CA GLN A 32 8.13 20.07 -14.06
C GLN A 32 8.69 18.77 -14.61
N SER A 33 8.12 17.63 -14.21
CA SER A 33 8.61 16.31 -14.64
C SER A 33 7.54 15.25 -14.51
N VAL A 34 7.72 14.16 -15.25
CA VAL A 34 6.88 12.95 -15.16
C VAL A 34 7.75 11.77 -14.80
N ALA A 35 7.31 10.98 -13.82
CA ALA A 35 7.94 9.73 -13.42
C ALA A 35 7.11 8.56 -13.94
N PHE A 36 7.73 7.64 -14.68
CA PHE A 36 7.05 6.46 -15.23
C PHE A 36 7.27 5.26 -14.30
N MET A 37 6.19 4.72 -13.74
CA MET A 37 6.27 3.56 -12.84
C MET A 37 6.04 2.30 -13.68
N ALA A 38 7.07 1.45 -13.74
CA ALA A 38 7.01 0.15 -14.41
C ALA A 38 6.31 -0.88 -13.51
N PRO A 39 5.60 -1.87 -14.08
CA PRO A 39 4.99 -2.93 -13.29
C PRO A 39 6.05 -3.94 -12.85
N SER A 40 5.70 -4.81 -11.90
CA SER A 40 6.60 -5.84 -11.38
C SER A 40 6.75 -7.03 -12.34
N VAL A 41 7.89 -7.74 -12.20
CA VAL A 41 8.04 -9.09 -12.75
C VAL A 41 7.29 -10.11 -11.88
N THR A 42 7.25 -9.91 -10.56
CA THR A 42 6.46 -10.79 -9.69
C THR A 42 4.96 -10.61 -9.96
N PRO A 43 4.19 -11.71 -10.13
CA PRO A 43 2.74 -11.68 -10.23
C PRO A 43 2.04 -11.69 -8.87
N TRP A 44 2.79 -11.43 -7.79
CA TRP A 44 2.30 -11.54 -6.42
C TRP A 44 1.01 -10.74 -6.20
N TYR A 45 0.03 -11.40 -5.60
CA TYR A 45 -1.23 -10.79 -5.23
C TYR A 45 -1.17 -10.27 -3.78
N PRO A 46 -1.27 -8.95 -3.56
CA PRO A 46 -1.22 -8.36 -2.22
C PRO A 46 -2.56 -8.48 -1.49
N SER A 47 -2.92 -9.69 -1.04
CA SER A 47 -4.22 -9.97 -0.39
C SER A 47 -4.53 -9.12 0.85
N LEU A 48 -3.51 -8.56 1.51
CA LEU A 48 -3.64 -7.72 2.70
C LEU A 48 -3.65 -6.22 2.40
N THR A 49 -3.51 -5.80 1.14
CA THR A 49 -3.47 -4.39 0.75
C THR A 49 -4.78 -4.01 0.05
N PRO A 50 -5.60 -3.12 0.65
CA PRO A 50 -6.82 -2.62 0.00
C PRO A 50 -6.51 -2.01 -1.37
N GLY A 51 -7.22 -2.46 -2.41
CA GLY A 51 -7.03 -1.99 -3.79
C GLY A 51 -5.76 -2.49 -4.47
N GLY A 52 -5.06 -3.47 -3.87
CA GLY A 52 -3.95 -4.15 -4.51
C GLY A 52 -4.44 -5.25 -5.45
N THR A 53 -3.93 -5.24 -6.68
CA THR A 53 -4.34 -6.15 -7.76
C THR A 53 -3.15 -6.98 -8.23
N ALA A 54 -3.38 -8.25 -8.57
CA ALA A 54 -2.35 -9.09 -9.17
C ALA A 54 -2.03 -8.56 -10.58
N VAL A 55 -0.78 -8.67 -11.02
CA VAL A 55 -0.37 -8.23 -12.35
C VAL A 55 0.33 -9.35 -13.10
N ASN A 56 0.21 -9.37 -14.43
CA ASN A 56 1.07 -10.24 -15.22
C ASN A 56 2.54 -9.78 -15.08
N PRO A 57 3.51 -10.72 -15.02
CA PRO A 57 4.94 -10.37 -15.06
C PRO A 57 5.23 -9.44 -16.23
N SER A 58 5.95 -8.35 -15.95
CA SER A 58 6.04 -7.23 -16.89
C SER A 58 7.45 -6.66 -16.99
N LEU A 59 7.80 -6.20 -18.19
CA LEU A 59 9.05 -5.50 -18.50
C LEU A 59 8.73 -4.27 -19.35
N ARG A 60 9.55 -3.22 -19.26
CA ARG A 60 9.38 -2.01 -20.06
C ARG A 60 10.68 -1.61 -20.74
N LEU A 61 10.63 -1.46 -22.06
CA LEU A 61 11.72 -0.95 -22.87
C LEU A 61 11.44 0.52 -23.21
N TYR A 62 12.37 1.41 -22.87
CA TYR A 62 12.23 2.85 -23.08
C TYR A 62 12.98 3.28 -24.34
N LEU A 63 12.32 4.08 -25.18
CA LEU A 63 12.91 4.75 -26.31
C LEU A 63 13.09 6.23 -25.97
N TYR A 64 14.31 6.73 -26.03
CA TYR A 64 14.67 8.09 -25.66
C TYR A 64 15.68 8.69 -26.63
N ASN A 65 15.83 10.01 -26.60
CA ASN A 65 16.96 10.72 -27.19
C ASN A 65 17.68 11.52 -26.09
N SER A 66 18.69 12.32 -26.45
CA SER A 66 19.47 13.14 -25.51
C SER A 66 18.66 14.13 -24.67
N HIS A 67 17.40 14.43 -25.04
CA HIS A 67 16.62 15.51 -24.42
C HIS A 67 15.28 15.05 -23.83
N THR A 68 14.70 13.94 -24.28
CA THR A 68 13.37 13.50 -23.85
C THR A 68 13.17 12.01 -23.99
N LEU A 69 12.25 11.48 -23.19
CA LEU A 69 11.64 10.19 -23.45
C LEU A 69 10.68 10.31 -24.63
N LEU A 70 10.85 9.44 -25.62
CA LEU A 70 10.02 9.41 -26.83
C LEU A 70 8.85 8.44 -26.64
N ASP A 71 9.12 7.21 -26.23
CA ASP A 71 8.11 6.16 -26.07
C ASP A 71 8.55 5.11 -25.04
N TYR A 72 7.64 4.20 -24.70
CA TYR A 72 8.02 2.91 -24.15
C TYR A 72 7.16 1.78 -24.71
N THR A 73 7.77 0.61 -24.83
CA THR A 73 7.09 -0.65 -25.14
C THR A 73 6.93 -1.43 -23.84
N GLN A 74 5.69 -1.69 -23.47
CA GLN A 74 5.34 -2.57 -22.35
C GLN A 74 5.27 -4.00 -22.85
N PHE A 75 6.07 -4.87 -22.27
CA PHE A 75 5.97 -6.31 -22.44
C PHE A 75 5.28 -6.91 -21.22
N HIS A 76 4.58 -8.01 -21.45
CA HIS A 76 4.08 -8.85 -20.38
C HIS A 76 4.24 -10.33 -20.71
N LEU A 77 4.26 -11.16 -19.68
CA LEU A 77 4.07 -12.59 -19.80
C LEU A 77 2.63 -12.90 -19.39
N ASN A 78 1.80 -13.35 -20.32
CA ASN A 78 0.45 -13.81 -19.96
C ASN A 78 0.58 -15.10 -19.14
N LEU A 79 0.44 -14.96 -17.81
CA LEU A 79 0.75 -16.05 -16.88
C LEU A 79 -0.24 -17.21 -17.01
N THR A 80 -1.53 -16.92 -17.28
CA THR A 80 -2.54 -17.95 -17.56
C THR A 80 -2.15 -18.76 -18.79
N LYS A 81 -1.77 -18.10 -19.88
CA LYS A 81 -1.32 -18.78 -21.10
C LYS A 81 -0.05 -19.58 -20.85
N ALA A 82 0.92 -19.01 -20.15
CA ALA A 82 2.20 -19.67 -19.86
C ALA A 82 2.02 -20.93 -19.00
N ASN A 83 1.12 -20.91 -18.02
CA ASN A 83 0.85 -22.07 -17.16
C ASN A 83 0.05 -23.17 -17.85
N ASN A 84 -0.73 -22.82 -18.88
CA ASN A 84 -1.53 -23.78 -19.65
C ASN A 84 -0.76 -24.38 -20.84
N GLN A 85 0.51 -24.01 -21.05
CA GLN A 85 1.34 -24.63 -22.08
C GLN A 85 1.76 -26.02 -21.60
N ASP A 86 1.27 -27.04 -22.30
CA ASP A 86 1.56 -28.43 -21.99
C ASP A 86 3.02 -28.77 -22.34
N ILE A 87 3.77 -29.31 -21.37
CA ILE A 87 5.17 -29.76 -21.54
C ILE A 87 5.19 -31.22 -22.05
N THR A 88 4.09 -31.69 -22.64
CA THR A 88 3.94 -33.05 -23.17
C THR A 88 4.56 -33.15 -24.57
N GLY A 89 5.88 -33.05 -24.63
CA GLY A 89 6.61 -33.18 -25.90
C GLY A 89 8.10 -32.85 -25.84
N VAL A 90 8.63 -32.47 -24.67
CA VAL A 90 10.08 -32.31 -24.50
C VAL A 90 10.67 -33.71 -24.36
N ASP A 91 11.04 -34.30 -25.49
CA ASP A 91 11.95 -35.43 -25.51
C ASP A 91 13.29 -34.95 -24.93
N ASN A 92 13.73 -35.56 -23.82
CA ASN A 92 14.95 -35.22 -23.09
C ASN A 92 16.24 -35.45 -23.91
N THR A 93 16.09 -35.84 -25.19
CA THR A 93 17.14 -36.39 -26.04
C THR A 93 17.63 -35.40 -27.11
N SER A 94 17.05 -34.18 -27.21
CA SER A 94 17.57 -33.13 -28.11
C SER A 94 17.85 -31.83 -27.36
N VAL A 95 19.14 -31.51 -27.22
CA VAL A 95 19.65 -30.22 -26.75
C VAL A 95 19.57 -29.21 -27.91
N GLU A 96 18.36 -28.99 -28.42
CA GLU A 96 18.11 -27.93 -29.39
C GLU A 96 17.11 -26.96 -28.76
N ASP A 97 17.54 -25.70 -28.60
CA ASP A 97 16.76 -24.62 -28.01
C ASP A 97 15.62 -24.20 -28.98
N THR A 98 14.67 -25.10 -29.18
CA THR A 98 13.52 -24.90 -30.08
C THR A 98 12.48 -23.94 -29.51
N GLY A 99 12.66 -23.49 -28.26
CA GLY A 99 11.72 -22.62 -27.56
C GLY A 99 10.36 -23.25 -27.25
N LEU A 100 10.13 -24.53 -27.60
CA LEU A 100 8.92 -25.26 -27.24
C LEU A 100 8.81 -25.39 -25.71
N GLY A 101 7.65 -25.01 -25.17
CA GLY A 101 7.38 -25.08 -23.72
C GLY A 101 7.99 -23.94 -22.88
N LYS A 102 8.69 -22.97 -23.47
CA LYS A 102 9.18 -21.79 -22.72
C LYS A 102 8.12 -20.68 -22.66
N PRO A 103 7.96 -20.01 -21.50
CA PRO A 103 7.05 -18.87 -21.37
C PRO A 103 7.43 -17.76 -22.34
N LYS A 104 6.46 -17.36 -23.20
CA LYS A 104 6.68 -16.34 -24.24
C LYS A 104 6.28 -14.95 -23.75
N TRP A 105 7.23 -14.02 -23.75
CA TRP A 105 6.98 -12.60 -23.54
C TRP A 105 6.34 -11.97 -24.78
N GLU A 106 5.31 -11.18 -24.59
CA GLU A 106 4.53 -10.55 -25.66
C GLU A 106 4.49 -9.03 -25.48
N VAL A 107 4.44 -8.30 -26.59
CA VAL A 107 4.20 -6.85 -26.55
C VAL A 107 2.76 -6.64 -26.10
N TYR A 108 2.59 -5.94 -24.99
CA TYR A 108 1.27 -5.61 -24.45
C TYR A 108 0.73 -4.30 -25.02
N TYR A 109 1.56 -3.24 -25.04
CA TYR A 109 1.27 -2.00 -25.78
C TYR A 109 2.51 -1.13 -25.95
N GLN A 110 2.44 -0.21 -26.91
CA GLN A 110 3.35 0.93 -27.05
C GLN A 110 2.63 2.19 -26.58
N ALA A 111 3.28 3.00 -25.74
CA ALA A 111 2.58 4.09 -25.02
C ALA A 111 2.05 5.17 -25.98
N ARG A 112 2.86 5.60 -26.94
CA ARG A 112 2.43 6.60 -27.93
C ARG A 112 1.24 6.14 -28.74
N GLU A 113 1.29 4.92 -29.26
CA GLU A 113 0.20 4.32 -30.03
C GLU A 113 -1.06 4.18 -29.16
N ALA A 114 -0.92 3.66 -27.95
CA ALA A 114 -2.02 3.39 -27.03
C ALA A 114 -2.78 4.64 -26.57
N TYR A 115 -2.11 5.78 -26.51
CA TYR A 115 -2.65 7.06 -26.03
C TYR A 115 -2.71 8.15 -27.12
N GLY A 116 -2.36 7.84 -28.37
CA GLY A 116 -2.37 8.80 -29.47
C GLY A 116 -1.38 9.97 -29.32
N LEU A 117 -0.19 9.72 -28.76
CA LEU A 117 0.79 10.76 -28.42
C LEU A 117 1.96 10.85 -29.41
N GLY A 118 2.42 12.08 -29.67
CA GLY A 118 3.63 12.34 -30.46
C GLY A 118 4.94 12.02 -29.72
N SER A 119 4.95 12.14 -28.39
CA SER A 119 6.06 11.77 -27.49
C SER A 119 5.58 11.71 -26.04
N LEU A 120 6.40 11.18 -25.14
CA LEU A 120 6.12 11.11 -23.71
C LEU A 120 6.72 12.29 -22.91
N ASN A 121 6.82 13.47 -23.54
CA ASN A 121 7.29 14.68 -22.87
C ASN A 121 6.27 15.19 -21.82
N ASN A 122 6.71 16.11 -20.96
CA ASN A 122 5.89 16.66 -19.89
C ASN A 122 4.56 17.26 -20.38
N ILE A 123 4.56 17.95 -21.52
CA ILE A 123 3.37 18.62 -22.07
C ILE A 123 2.32 17.59 -22.49
N ASN A 124 2.73 16.59 -23.28
CA ASN A 124 1.83 15.55 -23.77
C ASN A 124 1.28 14.71 -22.62
N MET A 125 2.11 14.33 -21.65
CA MET A 125 1.67 13.57 -20.48
C MET A 125 0.72 14.38 -19.58
N THR A 126 0.90 15.70 -19.51
CA THR A 126 0.00 16.61 -18.79
C THR A 126 -1.36 16.71 -19.48
N ASN A 127 -1.38 16.79 -20.81
CA ASN A 127 -2.62 16.83 -21.59
C ASN A 127 -3.35 15.48 -21.50
N LEU A 128 -2.63 14.36 -21.61
CA LEU A 128 -3.20 13.03 -21.39
C LEU A 128 -3.85 12.92 -20.00
N PHE A 129 -3.20 13.44 -18.96
CA PHE A 129 -3.81 13.44 -17.61
C PHE A 129 -5.10 14.26 -17.55
N LYS A 130 -5.18 15.42 -18.21
CA LYS A 130 -6.43 16.21 -18.31
C LYS A 130 -7.54 15.41 -18.98
N GLU A 131 -7.22 14.76 -20.09
CA GLU A 131 -8.18 13.93 -20.82
C GLU A 131 -8.66 12.75 -19.97
N LEU A 132 -7.76 12.08 -19.24
CA LEU A 132 -8.14 11.00 -18.33
C LEU A 132 -9.14 11.46 -17.26
N MET A 133 -9.05 12.70 -16.77
CA MET A 133 -10.00 13.23 -15.79
C MET A 133 -11.42 13.40 -16.36
N THR A 134 -11.56 13.75 -17.64
CA THR A 134 -12.86 14.07 -18.26
C THR A 134 -13.40 12.99 -19.19
N ASN A 135 -12.58 12.01 -19.61
CA ASN A 135 -12.96 10.95 -20.53
C ASN A 135 -12.87 9.59 -19.84
N ASP A 136 -14.03 9.05 -19.44
CA ASP A 136 -14.11 7.76 -18.73
C ASP A 136 -13.68 6.58 -19.59
N SER A 137 -13.98 6.58 -20.89
CA SER A 137 -13.56 5.50 -21.79
C SER A 137 -12.04 5.41 -21.90
N LEU A 138 -11.37 6.55 -22.05
CA LEU A 138 -9.91 6.62 -22.04
C LEU A 138 -9.33 6.22 -20.68
N PHE A 139 -9.99 6.63 -19.59
CA PHE A 139 -9.59 6.26 -18.25
C PHE A 139 -9.68 4.74 -17.98
N GLN A 140 -10.76 4.07 -18.42
CA GLN A 140 -10.86 2.61 -18.31
C GLN A 140 -9.74 1.90 -19.07
N LYS A 141 -9.43 2.39 -20.28
CA LYS A 141 -8.29 1.90 -21.07
C LYS A 141 -6.94 2.12 -20.37
N TYR A 142 -6.78 3.19 -19.60
CA TYR A 142 -5.62 3.38 -18.73
C TYR A 142 -5.62 2.39 -17.56
N TYR A 143 -6.76 2.21 -16.89
CA TYR A 143 -6.90 1.36 -15.71
C TYR A 143 -6.50 -0.09 -16.01
N VAL A 144 -7.02 -0.69 -17.09
CA VAL A 144 -6.66 -2.05 -17.53
C VAL A 144 -5.16 -2.18 -17.86
N ARG A 145 -4.55 -1.14 -18.42
CA ARG A 145 -3.11 -1.14 -18.69
C ARG A 145 -2.28 -0.98 -17.43
N ASN A 146 -2.80 -0.29 -16.43
CA ASN A 146 -2.13 -0.09 -15.15
C ASN A 146 -1.95 -1.39 -14.37
N SER A 147 -2.92 -2.30 -14.50
CA SER A 147 -2.94 -3.64 -13.91
C SER A 147 -2.32 -4.72 -14.82
N ALA A 148 -1.58 -4.33 -15.86
CA ALA A 148 -0.95 -5.24 -16.83
C ALA A 148 -1.91 -6.29 -17.43
N GLY A 149 -3.16 -5.88 -17.67
CA GLY A 149 -4.21 -6.72 -18.25
C GLY A 149 -5.04 -7.51 -17.24
N HIS A 150 -4.75 -7.44 -15.93
CA HIS A 150 -5.66 -7.96 -14.91
C HIS A 150 -6.84 -7.00 -14.72
N THR A 151 -8.05 -7.49 -14.45
CA THR A 151 -9.20 -6.61 -14.23
C THR A 151 -10.04 -7.11 -13.06
N ASP A 152 -10.23 -6.23 -12.08
CA ASP A 152 -11.16 -6.43 -10.96
C ASP A 152 -12.55 -5.83 -11.26
N GLY A 153 -12.83 -5.49 -12.52
CA GLY A 153 -14.05 -4.81 -12.95
C GLY A 153 -13.82 -3.37 -13.43
N ILE A 154 -14.90 -2.59 -13.49
CA ILE A 154 -14.89 -1.19 -13.96
C ILE A 154 -14.43 -0.28 -12.81
N CYS A 155 -13.48 0.61 -13.09
CA CYS A 155 -13.01 1.60 -12.11
C CYS A 155 -13.91 2.85 -12.13
N GLU A 156 -14.89 2.90 -11.23
CA GLU A 156 -15.87 3.99 -11.15
C GLU A 156 -15.31 5.24 -10.42
N SER A 157 -16.18 6.20 -10.06
CA SER A 157 -15.82 7.54 -9.59
C SER A 157 -14.80 7.58 -8.45
N GLU A 158 -14.96 6.76 -7.40
CA GLU A 158 -14.02 6.71 -6.28
C GLU A 158 -12.66 6.12 -6.67
N CYS A 159 -12.68 5.03 -7.43
CA CYS A 159 -11.47 4.41 -7.97
C CYS A 159 -10.73 5.38 -8.90
N LYS A 160 -11.46 6.08 -9.78
CA LYS A 160 -10.93 7.10 -10.67
C LYS A 160 -10.30 8.25 -9.90
N ARG A 161 -10.97 8.78 -8.88
CA ARG A 161 -10.41 9.82 -7.99
C ARG A 161 -9.13 9.34 -7.32
N THR A 162 -9.11 8.11 -6.82
CA THR A 162 -7.93 7.52 -6.17
C THR A 162 -6.75 7.46 -7.12
N GLN A 163 -6.96 6.94 -8.34
CA GLN A 163 -5.93 6.84 -9.37
C GLN A 163 -5.45 8.23 -9.81
N THR A 164 -6.34 9.18 -10.10
CA THR A 164 -5.95 10.51 -10.57
C THR A 164 -5.27 11.34 -9.48
N CYS A 165 -5.71 11.23 -8.22
CA CYS A 165 -5.03 11.86 -7.09
C CYS A 165 -3.62 11.30 -6.90
N ALA A 166 -3.44 9.99 -6.96
CA ALA A 166 -2.12 9.36 -6.88
C ALA A 166 -1.21 9.74 -8.07
N MET A 167 -1.76 9.87 -9.28
CA MET A 167 -1.01 10.31 -10.45
C MET A 167 -0.51 11.76 -10.32
N MET A 168 -1.27 12.65 -9.66
CA MET A 168 -0.90 14.08 -9.60
C MET A 168 -0.21 14.52 -8.30
N SER A 169 -0.11 13.63 -7.31
CA SER A 169 0.31 13.98 -5.95
C SER A 169 1.49 13.13 -5.50
N VAL A 170 2.69 13.68 -5.66
CA VAL A 170 3.92 13.08 -5.12
C VAL A 170 4.01 13.27 -3.60
N LYS A 171 3.47 14.38 -3.07
CA LYS A 171 3.49 14.69 -1.64
C LYS A 171 2.25 14.12 -0.96
N VAL A 172 2.43 13.50 0.20
CA VAL A 172 1.33 12.93 1.01
C VAL A 172 0.27 13.98 1.35
N LYS A 173 0.67 15.22 1.70
CA LYS A 173 -0.27 16.31 1.98
C LYS A 173 -1.18 16.60 0.79
N ASP A 174 -0.59 16.71 -0.39
CA ASP A 174 -1.29 16.99 -1.65
C ASP A 174 -2.25 15.83 -2.01
N LEU A 175 -1.80 14.60 -1.78
CA LEU A 175 -2.62 13.40 -1.96
C LEU A 175 -3.84 13.43 -1.04
N ASN A 176 -3.64 13.65 0.26
CA ASN A 176 -4.73 13.71 1.25
C ASN A 176 -5.72 14.82 0.93
N GLN A 177 -5.24 15.98 0.50
CA GLN A 177 -6.10 17.08 0.07
C GLN A 177 -6.94 16.68 -1.16
N CYS A 178 -6.33 16.08 -2.18
CA CYS A 178 -7.03 15.62 -3.38
C CYS A 178 -8.07 14.54 -3.08
N MET A 179 -7.75 13.62 -2.16
CA MET A 179 -8.65 12.55 -1.72
C MET A 179 -9.80 13.06 -0.84
N GLY A 180 -9.75 14.31 -0.37
CA GLY A 180 -10.72 14.88 0.57
C GLY A 180 -10.52 14.44 2.02
N THR A 181 -9.37 13.83 2.35
CA THR A 181 -9.02 13.38 3.71
C THR A 181 -8.27 14.45 4.53
N GLY A 182 -7.91 15.57 3.90
CA GLY A 182 -7.15 16.68 4.48
C GLY A 182 -7.85 17.51 5.57
N HIS A 183 -9.08 17.17 5.97
CA HIS A 183 -9.78 17.80 7.10
C HIS A 183 -9.62 17.06 8.44
N TYR A 184 -8.93 15.92 8.49
CA TYR A 184 -8.48 15.37 9.76
C TYR A 184 -7.26 16.15 10.25
N ASN A 185 -7.53 17.27 10.91
CA ASN A 185 -6.58 17.91 11.81
C ASN A 185 -6.01 16.83 12.74
N THR A 186 -4.72 16.51 12.59
CA THR A 186 -3.95 15.76 13.60
C THR A 186 -3.61 16.66 14.80
N GLY A 187 -4.57 17.48 15.22
CA GLY A 187 -4.56 18.21 16.48
C GLY A 187 -5.63 17.59 17.36
N LEU A 188 -5.24 17.22 18.59
CA LEU A 188 -6.06 16.67 19.68
C LEU A 188 -7.54 16.41 19.36
N HIS A 189 -7.91 15.13 19.45
CA HIS A 189 -9.26 14.57 19.52
C HIS A 189 -10.30 15.59 20.04
N SER A 190 -10.94 16.32 19.11
CA SER A 190 -12.16 17.06 19.39
C SER A 190 -13.32 16.09 19.09
N PRO A 191 -14.17 15.76 20.07
CA PRO A 191 -15.27 14.83 19.83
C PRO A 191 -16.24 15.46 18.83
N SER A 192 -16.68 14.66 17.86
CA SER A 192 -17.71 15.03 16.90
C SER A 192 -18.97 15.56 17.62
N PRO A 193 -19.63 16.63 17.15
CA PRO A 193 -20.81 17.20 17.82
C PRO A 193 -22.03 16.27 17.83
N ASN A 194 -21.96 15.11 17.18
CA ASN A 194 -23.12 14.23 16.94
C ASN A 194 -23.00 12.84 17.58
N SER A 195 -22.06 12.63 18.50
CA SER A 195 -22.04 11.38 19.29
C SER A 195 -23.12 11.41 20.38
N SER A 196 -24.01 10.41 20.34
CA SER A 196 -25.06 10.20 21.34
C SER A 196 -24.51 10.32 22.77
N PRO A 197 -25.21 10.99 23.71
CA PRO A 197 -24.74 11.17 25.09
C PRO A 197 -24.43 9.85 25.82
N LEU A 198 -25.02 8.73 25.36
CA LEU A 198 -24.71 7.38 25.82
C LEU A 198 -23.27 6.95 25.47
N VAL A 199 -22.76 7.33 24.31
CA VAL A 199 -21.42 6.93 23.87
C VAL A 199 -20.34 7.65 24.67
N ILE A 200 -20.56 8.92 25.00
CA ILE A 200 -19.65 9.73 25.82
C ILE A 200 -19.59 9.18 27.25
N THR A 201 -20.75 8.85 27.83
CA THR A 201 -20.83 8.27 29.18
C THR A 201 -20.17 6.89 29.25
N ILE A 202 -20.39 6.03 28.25
CA ILE A 202 -19.73 4.71 28.19
C ILE A 202 -18.20 4.86 28.11
N MET A 203 -17.69 5.75 27.25
CA MET A 203 -16.24 5.98 27.16
C MET A 203 -15.64 6.50 28.49
N GLY A 204 -16.33 7.42 29.16
CA GLY A 204 -15.90 7.92 30.48
C GLY A 204 -15.87 6.84 31.56
N LEU A 205 -16.87 5.94 31.57
CA LEU A 205 -16.91 4.81 32.50
C LEU A 205 -15.81 3.79 32.19
N CYS A 206 -15.54 3.48 30.93
CA CYS A 206 -14.44 2.57 30.57
C CYS A 206 -13.07 3.13 30.99
N MET A 207 -12.83 4.43 30.80
CA MET A 207 -11.58 5.06 31.21
C MET A 207 -11.42 5.08 32.75
N SER A 208 -12.49 5.34 33.49
CA SER A 208 -12.41 5.29 34.97
C SER A 208 -12.22 3.86 35.51
N ILE A 209 -12.91 2.87 34.94
CA ILE A 209 -12.75 1.46 35.33
C ILE A 209 -11.32 0.96 35.05
N THR A 210 -10.76 1.28 33.88
CA THR A 210 -9.40 0.84 33.53
C THR A 210 -8.33 1.44 34.44
N THR A 211 -8.46 2.72 34.79
CA THR A 211 -7.55 3.38 35.74
C THR A 211 -7.66 2.78 37.15
N MET A 212 -8.88 2.51 37.64
CA MET A 212 -9.09 1.88 38.95
C MET A 212 -8.49 0.47 39.02
N LEU A 213 -8.69 -0.34 37.98
CA LEU A 213 -8.09 -1.68 37.89
C LEU A 213 -6.56 -1.63 37.87
N ALA A 214 -5.97 -0.69 37.13
CA ALA A 214 -4.52 -0.52 37.08
C ALA A 214 -3.94 -0.14 38.46
N VAL A 215 -4.58 0.77 39.18
CA VAL A 215 -4.16 1.17 40.54
C VAL A 215 -4.30 0.02 41.52
N ALA A 216 -5.40 -0.74 41.45
CA ALA A 216 -5.61 -1.91 42.30
C ALA A 216 -4.56 -3.00 42.05
N LEU A 217 -4.22 -3.27 40.78
CA LEU A 217 -3.17 -4.22 40.42
C LEU A 217 -1.80 -3.76 40.93
N ALA A 218 -1.46 -2.47 40.77
CA ALA A 218 -0.22 -1.91 41.29
C ALA A 218 -0.14 -2.05 42.83
N PHE A 219 -1.21 -1.74 43.54
CA PHE A 219 -1.27 -1.89 45.00
C PHE A 219 -1.11 -3.36 45.43
N MET A 220 -1.77 -4.29 44.74
CA MET A 220 -1.64 -5.73 45.00
C MET A 220 -0.21 -6.22 44.78
N LEU A 221 0.45 -5.79 43.71
CA LEU A 221 1.86 -6.11 43.45
C LEU A 221 2.78 -5.57 44.54
N VAL A 222 2.54 -4.35 45.04
CA VAL A 222 3.29 -3.78 46.17
C VAL A 222 3.07 -4.63 47.43
N VAL A 223 1.83 -4.97 47.78
CA VAL A 223 1.54 -5.83 48.95
C VAL A 223 2.21 -7.19 48.83
N ILE A 224 2.15 -7.83 47.66
CA ILE A 224 2.82 -9.12 47.40
C ILE A 224 4.33 -8.97 47.55
N SER A 225 4.92 -7.91 47.00
CA SER A 225 6.37 -7.66 47.11
C SER A 225 6.81 -7.44 48.56
N VAL A 226 6.03 -6.69 49.35
CA VAL A 226 6.28 -6.47 50.78
C VAL A 226 6.13 -7.77 51.57
N ARG A 227 5.08 -8.55 51.31
CA ARG A 227 4.90 -9.88 51.95
C ARG A 227 6.04 -10.82 51.60
N ARG A 228 6.47 -10.88 50.34
CA ARG A 228 7.61 -11.68 49.90
C ARG A 228 8.90 -11.25 50.60
N ASN A 229 9.15 -9.94 50.67
CA ASN A 229 10.33 -9.42 51.37
C ASN A 229 10.29 -9.69 52.89
N ARG A 230 9.11 -9.66 53.52
CA ARG A 230 8.94 -10.05 54.93
C ARG A 230 9.20 -11.53 55.13
N MET A 231 8.64 -12.41 54.30
CA MET A 231 8.90 -13.86 54.33
C MET A 231 10.38 -14.19 54.18
N LEU A 232 11.06 -13.57 53.20
CA LEU A 232 12.51 -13.75 52.99
C LEU A 232 13.34 -13.25 54.20
N ARG A 233 12.87 -12.21 54.89
CA ARG A 233 13.51 -11.73 56.12
C ARG A 233 13.29 -12.70 57.28
N THR A 234 12.11 -13.32 57.37
CA THR A 234 11.82 -14.38 58.36
C THR A 234 12.66 -15.64 58.11
N GLU A 235 12.81 -16.07 56.84
CA GLU A 235 13.67 -17.22 56.49
C GLU A 235 15.14 -16.97 56.85
N ARG A 236 15.66 -15.75 56.67
CA ARG A 236 17.04 -15.41 57.12
C ARG A 236 17.21 -15.34 58.64
N SER A 237 16.12 -15.21 59.40
CA SER A 237 16.16 -15.17 60.87
C SER A 237 15.98 -16.55 61.53
N LEU A 238 15.67 -17.59 60.75
CA LEU A 238 15.69 -18.96 61.25
C LEU A 238 17.15 -19.43 61.33
N PRO A 239 17.62 -19.91 62.49
CA PRO A 239 18.98 -20.45 62.60
C PRO A 239 19.12 -21.64 61.65
N VAL A 240 20.18 -21.61 60.83
CA VAL A 240 20.54 -22.68 59.91
C VAL A 240 20.78 -23.95 60.72
N VAL A 241 19.77 -24.83 60.76
CA VAL A 241 19.97 -26.22 61.16
C VAL A 241 20.47 -26.96 59.92
N ASP A 242 21.69 -27.43 60.07
CA ASP A 242 22.48 -28.18 59.11
C ASP A 242 21.73 -29.42 58.59
N LEU A 243 21.50 -29.48 57.27
CA LEU A 243 21.00 -30.68 56.60
C LEU A 243 21.68 -30.83 55.23
N THR A 244 22.92 -31.30 55.29
CA THR A 244 23.53 -32.12 54.24
C THR A 244 22.63 -33.29 53.89
N TRP A 245 22.06 -33.35 52.68
CA TRP A 245 21.57 -34.57 51.97
C TRP A 245 20.97 -34.07 50.65
N GLY A 246 21.28 -34.54 49.45
CA GLY A 246 22.16 -35.60 48.99
C GLY A 246 22.23 -35.50 47.45
N ARG A 247 23.42 -35.75 46.95
CA ARG A 247 23.76 -35.91 45.53
C ARG A 247 22.93 -37.07 44.94
N ARG A 248 22.02 -36.82 43.99
CA ARG A 248 21.48 -37.91 43.13
C ARG A 248 21.14 -37.42 41.72
N GLN A 249 22.16 -37.63 40.88
CA GLN A 249 22.24 -37.88 39.44
C GLN A 249 21.11 -37.52 38.46
N GLN A 250 21.59 -36.88 37.38
CA GLN A 250 21.06 -36.73 36.04
C GLN A 250 20.57 -38.06 35.43
N ASN A 251 19.43 -38.02 34.73
CA ASN A 251 19.07 -38.98 33.69
C ASN A 251 18.20 -38.29 32.64
N TYR A 252 18.81 -37.92 31.51
CA TYR A 252 18.10 -37.58 30.28
C TYR A 252 17.67 -38.89 29.61
N LYS A 253 16.36 -39.09 29.43
CA LYS A 253 15.82 -40.12 28.54
C LYS A 253 15.81 -39.58 27.10
N GLN A 254 16.56 -40.22 26.21
CA GLN A 254 16.24 -40.26 24.78
C GLN A 254 15.25 -41.40 24.52
N LEU A 255 14.23 -41.13 23.72
CA LEU A 255 13.20 -42.07 23.25
C LEU A 255 12.57 -41.48 21.98
N PRO A 256 12.03 -42.31 21.08
CA PRO A 256 12.68 -43.36 20.29
C PRO A 256 12.89 -42.93 18.83
#